data_AF-A0A3C0FTQ3-F1
#
_entry.id   AF-A0A3C0FTQ3-F1
#
_cell.length_a   1.000
_cell.length_b   1.000
_cell.length_c   1.000
_cell.angle_alpha   90.00
_cell.angle_beta   90.00
_cell.angle_gamma   90.00
#
_symmetry.space_group_name_H-M   'P 1'
#
loop_
_entity.id
_entity.type
_entity.pdbx_description
1 polymer ?
#
loop_
_entity_poly.entity_id
_entity_poly.type
_entity_poly.pdbx_seq_one_letter_code
_entity_poly.pdbx_strand_id
1 'polypeptide(L)'
;MKVDLFDFELPRERIAEHPANPRDAARMLDLSGEGMQDRIVRELPDILRSGDLLISNDTRVIPARLFGKRGDAKVEVTLHKQEGLGTWVAFAKPAKKLRIGETFKV
;
A
#
# COMPACT_ATOMS: atom_id res chain seq x y z
N MET A 1 0.87 1.91 23.03
CA MET A 1 2.25 2.10 22.52
C MET A 1 2.67 3.52 22.91
N LYS A 2 3.86 3.68 23.51
CA LYS A 2 4.42 5.00 23.85
C LYS A 2 5.07 5.59 22.59
N VAL A 3 4.41 6.57 21.99
CA VAL A 3 4.80 7.14 20.67
C VAL A 3 6.04 8.02 20.74
N ASP A 4 6.29 8.61 21.91
CA ASP A 4 7.43 9.44 22.27
C ASP A 4 8.78 8.69 22.16
N LEU A 5 8.78 7.36 22.31
CA LEU A 5 9.99 6.54 22.14
C LEU A 5 10.54 6.53 20.71
N PHE A 6 9.79 7.05 19.74
CA PHE A 6 10.16 7.10 18.32
C PHE A 6 10.38 8.53 17.83
N ASP A 7 10.39 9.52 18.73
CA ASP A 7 10.60 10.92 18.38
C ASP A 7 12.08 11.23 18.12
N PHE A 8 12.35 12.11 17.17
CA PHE A 8 13.70 12.56 16.83
C PHE A 8 13.67 13.95 16.19
N GLU A 9 14.76 14.70 16.33
CA GLU A 9 14.90 16.00 15.69
C GLU A 9 15.09 15.82 14.17
N LEU A 10 14.10 16.27 13.39
CA LEU A 10 14.15 16.29 11.92
C LEU A 10 14.09 17.73 11.42
N PRO A 11 15.23 18.34 11.06
CA PRO A 11 15.24 19.65 10.42
C PRO A 11 14.43 19.61 9.11
N ARG A 12 13.59 20.63 8.90
CA ARG A 12 12.62 20.67 7.79
C ARG A 12 13.31 20.62 6.43
N GLU A 13 14.48 21.22 6.31
CA GLU A 13 15.32 21.23 5.11
C GLU A 13 15.87 19.84 4.73
N ARG A 14 15.79 18.85 5.62
CA ARG A 14 16.15 17.45 5.32
C ARG A 14 14.96 16.63 4.78
N ILE A 15 13.78 17.22 4.68
CA ILE A 15 12.61 16.59 4.07
C ILE A 15 12.61 16.91 2.57
N ALA A 16 12.78 15.89 1.73
CA ALA A 16 12.81 16.06 0.29
C ALA A 16 11.44 16.52 -0.25
N GLU A 17 11.42 17.64 -0.97
CA GLU A 17 10.22 18.13 -1.67
C GLU A 17 10.03 17.48 -3.05
N HIS A 18 11.14 17.04 -3.64
CA HIS A 18 11.18 16.38 -4.95
C HIS A 18 12.09 15.15 -4.90
N PRO A 19 11.80 14.10 -5.70
CA PRO A 19 12.68 12.94 -5.78
C PRO A 19 14.03 13.30 -6.41
N ALA A 20 15.07 12.52 -6.08
CA ALA A 20 16.33 12.57 -6.80
C ALA A 20 16.12 12.25 -8.29
N ASN A 21 16.91 12.90 -9.15
CA ASN A 21 16.93 12.65 -10.59
C ASN A 21 18.38 12.47 -11.07
N PRO A 22 18.78 11.28 -11.56
CA PRO A 22 17.96 10.06 -11.73
C PRO A 22 17.55 9.43 -10.38
N ARG A 23 16.46 8.64 -10.39
CA ARG A 23 15.84 8.11 -9.16
C ARG A 23 16.77 7.24 -8.32
N ASP A 24 17.67 6.51 -8.98
CA ASP A 24 18.64 5.61 -8.37
C ASP A 24 19.87 6.32 -7.77
N ALA A 25 20.00 7.64 -7.97
CA ALA A 25 21.02 8.46 -7.32
C ALA A 25 20.64 8.89 -5.88
N ALA A 26 19.44 8.53 -5.39
CA ALA A 26 19.06 8.75 -4.01
C ALA A 26 20.02 8.01 -3.06
N ARG A 27 20.33 8.62 -1.91
CA ARG A 27 21.11 7.98 -0.84
C ARG A 27 20.33 6.80 -0.25
N MET A 28 21.05 5.73 0.05
CA MET A 28 20.58 4.54 0.74
C MET A 28 21.46 4.32 1.97
N LEU A 29 20.85 4.21 3.15
CA LEU A 29 21.58 3.85 4.37
C LEU A 29 21.50 2.33 4.53
N ASP A 30 22.63 1.65 4.38
CA ASP A 30 22.77 0.22 4.54
C ASP A 30 23.08 -0.13 6.00
N LEU A 31 22.20 -0.94 6.59
CA LEU A 31 22.26 -1.44 7.97
C LEU A 31 22.33 -2.98 8.00
N SER A 32 22.72 -3.62 6.89
CA SER A 32 22.78 -5.10 6.78
C SER A 32 23.98 -5.72 7.50
N GLY A 33 25.02 -4.92 7.78
CA GLY A 33 26.25 -5.35 8.45
C GLY A 33 26.45 -4.75 9.84
N GLU A 34 27.69 -4.77 10.33
CA GLU A 34 28.06 -4.07 11.55
C GLU A 34 28.22 -2.58 11.28
N GLY A 35 27.23 -1.79 11.73
CA GLY A 35 27.27 -0.34 11.66
C GLY A 35 26.40 0.25 10.54
N MET A 36 26.67 1.50 10.22
CA MET A 36 25.92 2.28 9.23
C MET A 36 26.82 2.56 8.03
N GLN A 37 26.35 2.22 6.83
CA GLN A 37 27.07 2.50 5.60
C GLN A 37 26.24 3.36 4.66
N ASP A 38 26.80 4.50 4.25
CA ASP A 38 26.22 5.33 3.20
C ASP A 38 26.48 4.71 1.82
N ARG A 39 25.41 4.56 1.04
CA ARG A 39 25.39 4.05 -0.34
C ARG A 39 24.45 4.89 -1.19
N ILE A 40 24.34 4.57 -2.48
CA ILE A 40 23.23 5.02 -3.33
C ILE A 40 22.34 3.84 -3.75
N VAL A 41 21.08 4.11 -4.09
CA VAL A 41 20.12 3.07 -4.49
C VAL A 41 20.62 2.24 -5.68
N ARG A 42 21.41 2.83 -6.58
CA ARG A 42 22.04 2.12 -7.71
C ARG A 42 22.96 0.98 -7.27
N GLU A 43 23.54 1.05 -6.06
CA GLU A 43 24.43 0.04 -5.47
C GLU A 43 23.65 -1.06 -4.73
N LEU A 44 22.31 -1.00 -4.68
CA LEU A 44 21.49 -2.03 -4.06
C LEU A 44 21.81 -3.46 -4.58
N PRO A 45 22.05 -3.69 -5.89
CA PRO A 45 22.42 -5.03 -6.36
C PRO A 45 23.72 -5.57 -5.74
N ASP A 46 24.65 -4.70 -5.33
CA ASP A 46 25.96 -5.12 -4.80
C ASP A 46 25.89 -5.70 -3.38
N ILE A 47 24.77 -5.46 -2.68
CA ILE A 47 24.53 -5.98 -1.33
C ILE A 47 23.54 -7.16 -1.29
N LEU A 48 23.06 -7.59 -2.46
CA LEU A 48 22.20 -8.77 -2.59
C LEU A 48 23.03 -10.02 -2.90
N ARG A 49 22.54 -11.18 -2.48
CA ARG A 49 23.15 -12.48 -2.76
C ARG A 49 22.30 -13.26 -3.76
N SER A 50 22.95 -14.19 -4.45
CA SER A 50 22.23 -15.15 -5.29
C SER A 50 21.23 -15.94 -4.44
N GLY A 51 19.96 -15.95 -4.87
CA GLY A 51 18.87 -16.59 -4.15
C GLY A 51 18.01 -15.64 -3.30
N ASP A 52 18.42 -14.38 -3.14
CA ASP A 52 17.59 -13.38 -2.43
C ASP A 52 16.31 -13.06 -3.21
N LEU A 53 15.23 -12.81 -2.48
CA LEU A 53 13.92 -12.45 -3.04
C LEU A 53 13.62 -10.98 -2.81
N LEU A 54 13.54 -10.20 -3.90
CA LEU A 54 13.07 -8.82 -3.83
C LEU A 54 11.56 -8.77 -3.96
N ILE A 55 10.87 -8.46 -2.86
CA ILE A 55 9.41 -8.29 -2.84
C ILE A 55 9.11 -6.81 -3.01
N SER A 56 8.61 -6.43 -4.19
CA SER A 56 8.11 -5.09 -4.45
C SER A 56 6.60 -5.03 -4.28
N ASN A 57 6.10 -3.93 -3.70
CA ASN A 57 4.67 -3.67 -3.64
C ASN A 57 4.21 -3.00 -4.94
N ASP A 58 3.47 -3.74 -5.76
CA ASP A 58 2.76 -3.21 -6.92
C ASP A 58 1.34 -2.79 -6.51
N THR A 59 1.14 -1.49 -6.26
CA THR A 59 -0.18 -0.95 -5.93
C THR A 59 -0.97 -0.65 -7.19
N ARG A 60 -2.12 -1.33 -7.36
CA ARG A 60 -3.08 -1.03 -8.42
C ARG A 60 -4.36 -0.44 -7.84
N VAL A 61 -4.77 0.72 -8.38
CA VAL A 61 -6.08 1.30 -8.09
C VAL A 61 -7.12 0.52 -8.87
N ILE A 62 -7.94 -0.26 -8.18
CA ILE A 62 -9.12 -0.90 -8.78
C ILE A 62 -10.30 0.06 -8.59
N PRO A 63 -10.89 0.63 -9.67
CA PRO A 63 -12.13 1.39 -9.57
C PRO A 63 -13.25 0.42 -9.22
N ALA A 64 -13.47 0.26 -7.91
CA ALA A 64 -14.20 -0.86 -7.35
C ALA A 64 -15.41 -0.44 -6.50
N ARG A 65 -15.69 0.86 -6.39
CA ARG A 65 -16.78 1.38 -5.56
C ARG A 65 -18.07 1.48 -6.36
N LEU A 66 -19.04 0.67 -5.98
CA LEU A 66 -20.39 0.65 -6.50
C LEU A 66 -21.36 1.21 -5.45
N PHE A 67 -22.41 1.91 -5.90
CA PHE A 67 -23.36 2.58 -5.01
C PHE A 67 -24.79 2.14 -5.31
N GLY A 68 -25.31 1.24 -4.49
CA GLY A 68 -26.64 0.69 -4.64
C GLY A 68 -27.65 1.16 -3.59
N LYS A 69 -28.88 0.68 -3.78
CA LYS A 69 -29.97 0.87 -2.82
C LYS A 69 -30.66 -0.45 -2.51
N ARG A 70 -30.92 -0.67 -1.22
CA ARG A 70 -31.81 -1.72 -0.71
C ARG A 70 -33.03 -1.07 -0.06
N GLY A 71 -34.14 -0.99 -0.78
CA GLY A 71 -35.23 -0.06 -0.42
C GLY A 71 -34.69 1.37 -0.41
N ASP A 72 -34.89 2.10 0.70
CA ASP A 72 -34.36 3.46 0.87
C ASP A 72 -32.93 3.50 1.45
N ALA A 73 -32.37 2.35 1.86
CA ALA A 73 -31.03 2.29 2.43
C ALA A 73 -29.96 2.33 1.32
N LYS A 74 -29.10 3.34 1.36
CA LYS A 74 -27.88 3.39 0.54
C LYS A 74 -26.89 2.33 1.01
N VAL A 75 -26.29 1.63 0.05
CA VAL A 75 -25.24 0.63 0.26
C VAL A 75 -24.09 0.94 -0.66
N GLU A 76 -22.89 1.02 -0.10
CA GLU A 76 -21.64 1.08 -0.83
C GLU A 76 -21.01 -0.31 -0.87
N VAL A 77 -20.53 -0.73 -2.04
CA VAL A 77 -19.82 -1.99 -2.25
C VAL A 77 -18.46 -1.70 -2.86
N THR A 78 -17.38 -2.09 -2.19
CA THR A 78 -16.01 -1.98 -2.70
C THR A 78 -15.51 -3.37 -3.08
N LEU A 79 -15.35 -3.61 -4.38
CA LEU A 79 -14.78 -4.84 -4.91
C LEU A 79 -13.30 -4.96 -4.50
N HIS A 80 -12.95 -6.01 -3.77
CA HIS A 80 -11.61 -6.21 -3.21
C HIS A 80 -10.79 -7.19 -4.03
N LYS A 81 -11.40 -8.29 -4.49
CA LYS A 81 -10.70 -9.37 -5.19
C LYS A 81 -11.65 -10.04 -6.18
N GLN A 82 -11.24 -10.14 -7.44
CA GLN A 82 -11.98 -10.90 -8.44
C GLN A 82 -11.67 -12.40 -8.28
N GLU A 83 -12.71 -13.23 -8.20
CA GLU A 83 -12.57 -14.69 -8.08
C GLU A 83 -13.08 -15.45 -9.31
N GLY A 84 -13.77 -14.75 -10.22
CA GLY A 84 -14.24 -15.31 -11.48
C GLY A 84 -14.80 -14.24 -12.42
N LEU A 85 -15.39 -14.66 -13.54
CA LEU A 85 -16.07 -13.73 -14.44
C LEU A 85 -17.33 -13.18 -13.75
N GLY A 86 -17.31 -11.90 -13.40
CA GLY A 86 -18.43 -11.24 -12.70
C GLY A 86 -18.57 -11.60 -11.21
N THR A 87 -17.64 -12.37 -10.63
CA THR A 87 -17.66 -12.76 -9.21
C THR A 87 -16.52 -12.09 -8.45
N TRP A 88 -16.87 -11.44 -7.34
CA TRP A 88 -15.95 -10.65 -6.54
C TRP A 88 -16.17 -10.85 -5.05
N VAL A 89 -15.07 -10.89 -4.30
CA VAL A 89 -15.08 -10.59 -2.87
C VAL A 89 -15.17 -9.08 -2.72
N ALA A 90 -16.09 -8.60 -1.87
CA ALA A 90 -16.32 -7.19 -1.70
C ALA A 90 -16.54 -6.81 -0.23
N PHE A 91 -16.17 -5.58 0.11
CA PHE A 91 -16.55 -4.94 1.37
C PHE A 91 -17.84 -4.16 1.16
N ALA A 92 -18.80 -4.28 2.08
CA ALA A 92 -20.06 -3.55 2.01
C ALA A 92 -20.25 -2.59 3.19
N LYS A 93 -20.82 -1.41 2.93
CA LYS A 93 -21.14 -0.42 3.95
C LYS A 93 -22.55 0.16 3.73
N PRO A 94 -23.50 -0.04 4.68
CA PRO A 94 -23.41 -0.87 5.88
C PRO A 94 -23.70 -2.36 5.59
N ALA A 95 -22.70 -3.25 5.77
CA ALA A 95 -22.86 -4.70 5.59
C ALA A 95 -24.00 -5.33 6.42
N LYS A 96 -24.27 -4.79 7.62
CA LYS A 96 -25.37 -5.26 8.49
C LYS A 96 -26.76 -5.16 7.85
N LYS A 97 -26.91 -4.33 6.81
CA LYS A 97 -28.15 -4.19 6.04
C LYS A 97 -28.16 -5.10 4.81
N LEU A 98 -27.30 -6.11 4.71
CA LEU A 98 -27.32 -7.09 3.63
C LEU A 98 -27.54 -8.48 4.21
N ARG A 99 -28.26 -9.31 3.47
CA ARG A 99 -28.49 -10.73 3.78
C ARG A 99 -27.81 -11.63 2.76
N ILE A 100 -27.40 -12.82 3.20
CA ILE A 100 -26.85 -13.84 2.30
C ILE A 100 -27.93 -14.23 1.28
N GLY A 101 -27.56 -14.30 0.00
CA GLY A 101 -28.48 -14.58 -1.11
C GLY A 101 -29.34 -13.39 -1.56
N GLU A 102 -29.19 -12.22 -0.95
CA GLU A 102 -29.96 -11.03 -1.31
C GLU A 102 -29.45 -10.40 -2.61
N THR A 103 -30.36 -9.98 -3.48
CA THR A 103 -30.05 -9.24 -4.71
C THR A 103 -30.59 -7.81 -4.59
N PHE A 104 -29.78 -6.82 -4.96
CA PHE A 104 -30.15 -5.42 -4.99
C PHE A 104 -29.46 -4.70 -6.16
N LYS A 105 -29.98 -3.54 -6.56
CA LYS A 105 -29.39 -2.75 -7.65
C LYS A 105 -28.25 -1.89 -7.11
N VAL A 106 -27.11 -1.99 -7.78
CA VAL A 106 -25.92 -1.14 -7.64
C VAL A 106 -25.80 -0.16 -8.79
#